data_AF-A0A7X8CKT9-F1
#
_entry.id   AF-A0A7X8CKT9-F1
#
_cell.length_a   1.000
_cell.length_b   1.000
_cell.length_c   1.000
_cell.angle_alpha   90.00
_cell.angle_beta   90.00
_cell.angle_gamma   90.00
#
_symmetry.space_group_name_H-M   'P 1'
#
loop_
_entity.id
_entity.type
_entity.pdbx_description
1 polymer ?
#
loop_
_entity_poly.entity_id
_entity_poly.type
_entity_poly.pdbx_seq_one_letter_code
_entity_poly.pdbx_strand_id
1 'polypeptide(L)'
;MKKIISGIAVALLVVLMVSSFAFARSRGDQNYYGRQLTGKTIDLSGTIQAIDFTPPQIEIKVDVDGKVIKVELGPVRQYDPKDFQIGASISLTGEYVADGVFLPYSFKVNDKTYELRDADGYPIWAGGKKDNSNRGNRNE
;
A
#
# COMPACT_ATOMS: atom_id res chain seq x y z
N MET A 1 20.04 -36.17 -34.81
CA MET A 1 20.67 -35.33 -33.76
C MET A 1 19.61 -34.42 -33.17
N LYS A 2 19.23 -34.66 -31.91
CA LYS A 2 18.30 -33.82 -31.13
C LYS A 2 19.07 -32.61 -30.59
N LYS A 3 18.54 -31.39 -30.73
CA LYS A 3 18.55 -30.41 -29.63
C LYS A 3 17.20 -29.70 -29.61
N ILE A 4 16.66 -29.67 -28.41
CA ILE A 4 15.26 -29.55 -28.05
C ILE A 4 15.07 -28.09 -27.62
N ILE A 5 13.98 -27.48 -28.07
CA ILE A 5 13.61 -26.10 -27.77
C ILE A 5 13.57 -25.94 -26.24
N SER A 6 14.45 -25.10 -25.71
CA SER A 6 14.46 -24.72 -24.29
C SER A 6 13.30 -23.76 -24.05
N GLY A 7 12.11 -24.32 -23.87
CA GLY A 7 10.98 -23.61 -23.29
C GLY A 7 11.18 -23.57 -21.78
N ILE A 8 11.56 -22.42 -21.26
CA ILE A 8 11.52 -22.15 -19.82
C ILE A 8 10.03 -22.11 -19.44
N ALA A 9 9.54 -23.21 -18.88
CA ALA A 9 8.26 -23.26 -18.22
C ALA A 9 8.37 -22.46 -16.92
N VAL A 10 7.94 -21.19 -16.94
CA VAL A 10 7.71 -20.42 -15.72
C VAL A 10 6.48 -21.00 -15.06
N ALA A 11 6.69 -21.79 -14.00
CA ALA A 11 5.63 -22.33 -13.18
C ALA A 11 4.97 -21.18 -12.39
N LEU A 12 3.90 -20.63 -12.94
CA LEU A 12 3.00 -19.70 -12.24
C LEU A 12 2.15 -20.52 -11.26
N LEU A 13 2.69 -20.72 -10.06
CA LEU A 13 1.95 -21.32 -8.95
C LEU A 13 0.98 -20.27 -8.38
N VAL A 14 -0.19 -20.14 -9.01
CA VAL A 14 -1.29 -19.32 -8.47
C VAL A 14 -1.89 -20.06 -7.29
N VAL A 15 -1.36 -19.80 -6.09
CA VAL A 15 -1.97 -20.25 -4.84
C VAL A 15 -3.15 -19.32 -4.56
N LEU A 16 -4.34 -19.72 -4.99
CA LEU A 16 -5.63 -19.15 -4.57
C LEU A 16 -5.87 -19.47 -3.09
N MET A 17 -5.11 -18.84 -2.19
CA MET A 17 -5.46 -18.79 -0.78
C MET A 17 -6.57 -17.77 -0.62
N VAL A 18 -7.81 -18.25 -0.64
CA VAL A 18 -8.99 -17.54 -0.15
C VAL A 18 -8.86 -17.42 1.37
N SER A 19 -7.89 -16.64 1.84
CA SER A 19 -7.70 -16.41 3.27
C SER A 19 -8.86 -15.53 3.75
N SER A 20 -9.79 -16.13 4.48
CA SER A 20 -10.90 -15.45 5.13
C SER A 20 -10.38 -14.23 5.90
N PHE A 21 -10.83 -13.04 5.52
CA PHE A 21 -10.54 -11.78 6.19
C PHE A 21 -11.25 -11.74 7.57
N ALA A 22 -10.72 -12.45 8.56
CA ALA A 22 -11.17 -12.33 9.94
C ALA A 22 -10.36 -11.21 10.62
N PHE A 23 -10.79 -9.96 10.45
CA PHE A 23 -10.20 -8.81 11.13
C PHE A 23 -10.81 -8.63 12.52
N ALA A 24 -10.02 -8.91 13.58
CA ALA A 24 -10.27 -8.34 14.89
C ALA A 24 -9.92 -6.84 14.85
N ARG A 25 -10.91 -5.97 14.64
CA ARG A 25 -10.74 -4.52 14.74
C ARG A 25 -10.82 -4.11 16.21
N SER A 26 -9.67 -3.82 16.82
CA SER A 26 -9.63 -3.17 18.14
C SER A 26 -10.28 -1.79 18.04
N ARG A 27 -11.39 -1.59 18.76
CA ARG A 27 -12.03 -0.28 18.98
C ARG A 27 -11.25 0.43 20.08
N GLY A 28 -10.36 1.35 19.71
CA GLY A 28 -9.68 2.21 20.67
C GLY A 28 -8.75 3.20 19.97
N ASP A 29 -9.04 4.48 20.19
CA ASP A 29 -8.28 5.68 19.83
C ASP A 29 -8.41 6.29 18.41
N GLN A 30 -8.96 7.51 18.43
CA GLN A 30 -9.29 8.38 17.32
C GLN A 30 -8.02 8.95 16.68
N ASN A 31 -7.39 8.19 15.80
CA ASN A 31 -6.63 8.75 14.68
C ASN A 31 -6.89 7.87 13.46
N TYR A 32 -7.88 8.25 12.64
CA TYR A 32 -8.31 7.49 11.45
C TYR A 32 -7.18 7.22 10.43
N TYR A 33 -5.99 7.84 10.62
CA TYR A 33 -4.81 7.75 9.75
C TYR A 33 -3.48 7.58 10.52
N GLY A 34 -3.52 7.40 11.85
CA GLY A 34 -2.41 7.69 12.78
C GLY A 34 -1.57 6.50 13.22
N ARG A 35 -1.11 5.66 12.29
CA ARG A 35 0.02 4.77 12.63
C ARG A 35 1.27 5.64 12.81
N GLN A 36 1.98 5.46 13.93
CA GLN A 36 3.23 6.16 14.16
C GLN A 36 4.29 5.67 13.18
N LEU A 37 4.82 6.61 12.40
CA LEU A 37 5.92 6.39 11.48
C LEU A 37 7.21 6.15 12.26
N THR A 38 8.08 5.29 11.73
CA THR A 38 9.37 4.95 12.35
C THR A 38 10.51 5.84 11.81
N GLY A 39 10.30 6.48 10.66
CA GLY A 39 11.32 7.22 9.92
C GLY A 39 12.29 6.34 9.14
N LYS A 40 12.07 5.01 9.10
CA LYS A 40 12.94 4.06 8.41
C LYS A 40 12.37 3.72 7.05
N THR A 41 12.61 4.61 6.09
CA THR A 41 12.19 4.42 4.70
C THR A 41 12.98 3.31 4.02
N ILE A 42 12.28 2.48 3.26
CA ILE A 42 12.80 1.40 2.43
C ILE A 42 12.05 1.34 1.10
N ASP A 43 12.73 0.86 0.07
CA ASP A 43 12.16 0.59 -1.25
C ASP A 43 11.95 -0.92 -1.41
N LEU A 44 10.76 -1.31 -1.85
CA LEU A 44 10.37 -2.68 -2.13
C LEU A 44 9.80 -2.79 -3.53
N SER A 45 9.93 -3.95 -4.15
CA SER A 45 9.19 -4.28 -5.37
C SER A 45 8.63 -5.69 -5.23
N GLY A 46 7.43 -5.89 -5.78
CA GLY A 46 6.73 -7.15 -5.61
C GLY A 46 5.57 -7.31 -6.56
N THR A 47 4.77 -8.35 -6.30
CA THR A 47 3.59 -8.67 -7.11
C THR A 47 2.33 -8.66 -6.25
N ILE A 48 1.27 -8.03 -6.73
CA ILE A 48 -0.02 -7.96 -6.02
C ILE A 48 -0.66 -9.35 -5.98
N GLN A 49 -0.95 -9.85 -4.79
CA GLN A 49 -1.59 -11.16 -4.58
C GLN A 49 -3.08 -11.04 -4.22
N ALA A 50 -3.47 -9.97 -3.52
CA ALA A 50 -4.86 -9.72 -3.15
C ALA A 50 -5.11 -8.21 -3.00
N ILE A 51 -6.36 -7.80 -3.22
CA ILE A 51 -6.81 -6.41 -3.11
C ILE A 51 -8.14 -6.41 -2.35
N ASP A 52 -8.23 -5.59 -1.30
CA ASP A 52 -9.45 -5.33 -0.54
C ASP A 52 -9.79 -3.84 -0.65
N PHE A 53 -10.91 -3.54 -1.33
CA PHE A 53 -11.44 -2.19 -1.50
C PHE A 53 -12.48 -1.81 -0.42
N THR A 54 -12.67 -2.65 0.61
CA THR A 54 -13.66 -2.41 1.66
C THR A 54 -13.31 -1.14 2.45
N PRO A 55 -14.20 -0.12 2.45
CA PRO A 55 -13.94 1.11 3.21
C PRO A 55 -13.66 0.83 4.71
N PRO A 56 -12.83 1.66 5.37
CA PRO A 56 -12.42 3.02 4.96
C PRO A 56 -11.09 3.11 4.20
N GLN A 57 -10.28 2.05 4.13
CA GLN A 57 -8.94 2.06 3.52
C GLN A 57 -8.78 0.89 2.55
N ILE A 58 -8.02 1.08 1.47
CA ILE A 58 -7.59 -0.02 0.62
C ILE A 58 -6.43 -0.74 1.28
N GLU A 59 -6.55 -2.06 1.30
CA GLU A 59 -5.48 -2.96 1.69
C GLU A 59 -5.11 -3.85 0.50
N ILE A 60 -3.81 -4.00 0.26
CA ILE A 60 -3.31 -5.00 -0.69
C ILE A 60 -2.34 -5.95 0.01
N LYS A 61 -2.28 -7.18 -0.51
CA LYS A 61 -1.23 -8.14 -0.17
C LYS A 61 -0.23 -8.16 -1.32
N VAL A 62 1.05 -7.99 -1.01
CA VAL A 62 2.14 -7.97 -2.01
C VAL A 62 3.13 -9.07 -1.67
N ASP A 63 3.47 -9.91 -2.64
CA ASP A 63 4.58 -10.84 -2.53
C ASP A 63 5.89 -10.12 -2.88
N VAL A 64 6.79 -10.05 -1.91
CA VAL A 64 8.14 -9.53 -2.04
C VAL A 64 9.10 -10.67 -1.74
N ASP A 65 9.77 -11.16 -2.77
CA ASP A 65 10.76 -12.26 -2.68
C ASP A 65 10.27 -13.53 -1.95
N GLY A 66 9.00 -13.92 -2.19
CA GLY A 66 8.38 -15.10 -1.59
C GLY A 66 7.73 -14.84 -0.23
N LYS A 67 7.76 -13.58 0.27
CA LYS A 67 7.10 -13.16 1.50
C LYS A 67 5.93 -12.26 1.19
N VAL A 68 4.73 -12.68 1.58
CA VAL A 68 3.51 -11.87 1.46
C VAL A 68 3.44 -10.85 2.60
N ILE A 69 3.40 -9.57 2.24
CA ILE A 69 3.29 -8.43 3.15
C ILE A 69 1.94 -7.75 3.01
N LYS A 70 1.50 -7.10 4.08
CA LYS A 70 0.29 -6.30 4.14
C LYS A 70 0.62 -4.84 3.86
N VAL A 71 -0.07 -4.21 2.92
CA VAL A 71 0.14 -2.81 2.55
C VAL A 71 -1.17 -2.03 2.66
N GLU A 72 -1.17 -0.92 3.41
CA GLU A 72 -2.34 -0.04 3.54
C GLU A 72 -2.11 1.22 2.70
N LEU A 73 -2.98 1.45 1.71
CA LEU A 73 -2.84 2.56 0.74
C LEU A 73 -3.66 3.80 1.15
N GLY A 74 -4.39 3.77 2.26
CA GLY A 74 -5.30 4.86 2.61
C GLY A 74 -6.63 4.79 1.84
N PRO A 75 -7.39 5.89 1.73
CA PRO A 75 -8.81 5.82 1.41
C PRO A 75 -9.09 5.46 -0.06
N VAL A 76 -10.09 4.61 -0.27
CA VAL A 76 -10.51 4.10 -1.59
C VAL A 76 -10.78 5.19 -2.63
N ARG A 77 -11.21 6.37 -2.18
CA ARG A 77 -11.58 7.51 -3.06
C ARG A 77 -10.40 8.11 -3.83
N GLN A 78 -9.15 7.77 -3.48
CA GLN A 78 -7.97 8.27 -4.18
C GLN A 78 -7.63 7.51 -5.46
N TYR A 79 -8.32 6.40 -5.73
CA TYR A 79 -7.87 5.41 -6.69
C TYR A 79 -8.94 5.07 -7.71
N ASP A 80 -8.53 4.81 -8.95
CA ASP A 80 -9.35 4.06 -9.89
C ASP A 80 -9.09 2.57 -9.63
N PRO A 81 -10.12 1.77 -9.26
CA PRO A 81 -9.94 0.33 -9.04
C PRO A 81 -9.32 -0.41 -10.23
N LYS A 82 -9.46 0.11 -11.46
CA LYS A 82 -8.86 -0.47 -12.67
C LYS A 82 -7.34 -0.43 -12.68
N ASP A 83 -6.74 0.43 -11.86
CA ASP A 83 -5.29 0.54 -11.74
C ASP A 83 -4.68 -0.64 -10.97
N PHE A 84 -5.50 -1.45 -10.27
CA PHE A 84 -5.07 -2.59 -9.49
C PHE A 84 -5.50 -3.90 -10.13
N GLN A 85 -4.54 -4.80 -10.33
CA GLN A 85 -4.78 -6.14 -10.82
C GLN A 85 -3.93 -7.14 -10.02
N ILE A 86 -4.53 -8.27 -9.64
CA ILE A 86 -3.78 -9.38 -9.07
C ILE A 86 -2.79 -9.88 -10.14
N GLY A 87 -1.55 -10.12 -9.74
CA GLY A 87 -0.44 -10.46 -10.63
C GLY A 87 0.31 -9.26 -11.19
N ALA A 88 -0.16 -8.03 -10.99
CA ALA A 88 0.57 -6.83 -11.42
C ALA A 88 1.82 -6.60 -10.56
N SER A 89 2.88 -6.11 -11.22
CA SER A 89 4.08 -5.63 -10.53
C SER A 89 3.80 -4.28 -9.87
N ILE A 90 4.33 -4.09 -8.66
CA ILE A 90 4.23 -2.85 -7.90
C ILE A 90 5.58 -2.52 -7.26
N SER A 91 5.97 -1.25 -7.30
CA SER A 91 7.11 -0.71 -6.56
C SER A 91 6.58 0.18 -5.44
N LEU A 92 7.14 0.04 -4.24
CA LEU A 92 6.69 0.70 -3.03
C LEU A 92 7.88 1.43 -2.40
N THR A 93 7.70 2.68 -2.00
CA THR A 93 8.63 3.42 -1.15
C THR A 93 7.89 3.79 0.12
N GLY A 94 8.39 3.40 1.28
CA GLY A 94 7.68 3.58 2.55
C GLY A 94 8.36 2.88 3.70
N GLU A 95 7.60 2.48 4.72
CA GLU A 95 8.18 1.85 5.90
C GLU A 95 7.25 0.84 6.56
N TYR A 96 7.85 -0.07 7.35
CA TYR A 96 7.10 -0.91 8.26
C TYR A 96 6.75 -0.14 9.53
N VAL A 97 5.52 -0.30 9.98
CA VAL A 97 5.03 0.23 11.26
C VAL A 97 4.60 -0.89 12.19
N ALA A 98 4.06 -0.54 13.36
CA ALA A 98 3.53 -1.51 14.32
C ALA A 98 2.59 -2.52 13.63
N ASP A 99 2.60 -3.76 14.13
CA ASP A 99 1.85 -4.91 13.61
C ASP A 99 2.33 -5.45 12.25
N GLY A 100 3.52 -5.04 11.79
CA GLY A 100 4.11 -5.56 10.55
C GLY A 100 3.43 -5.08 9.28
N VAL A 101 2.62 -4.02 9.37
CA VAL A 101 1.97 -3.37 8.24
C VAL A 101 2.98 -2.48 7.52
N PHE A 102 2.97 -2.51 6.20
CA PHE A 102 3.73 -1.58 5.39
C PHE A 102 2.89 -0.37 5.01
N LEU A 103 3.42 0.82 5.26
CA LEU A 103 2.82 2.09 4.88
C LEU A 103 3.65 2.76 3.78
N PRO A 104 3.14 2.83 2.54
CA PRO A 104 3.81 3.56 1.48
C PRO A 104 3.73 5.07 1.71
N TYR A 105 4.82 5.74 1.36
CA TYR A 105 4.89 7.17 1.09
C TYR A 105 4.54 7.44 -0.37
N SER A 106 5.00 6.54 -1.25
CA SER A 106 4.59 6.50 -2.64
C SER A 106 4.60 5.06 -3.15
N PHE A 107 3.92 4.84 -4.27
CA PHE A 107 4.03 3.59 -5.01
C PHE A 107 3.84 3.81 -6.50
N LYS A 108 4.39 2.88 -7.28
CA LYS A 108 4.18 2.80 -8.72
C LYS A 108 3.55 1.46 -9.07
N VAL A 109 2.42 1.50 -9.75
CA VAL A 109 1.76 0.32 -10.32
C VAL A 109 1.43 0.60 -11.77
N ASN A 110 1.73 -0.34 -12.66
CA ASN A 110 1.75 -0.11 -14.10
C ASN A 110 2.67 1.11 -14.44
N ASP A 111 2.13 2.10 -15.14
CA ASP A 111 2.84 3.34 -15.48
C ASP A 111 2.40 4.55 -14.62
N LYS A 112 1.63 4.33 -13.56
CA LYS A 112 1.13 5.37 -12.68
C LYS A 112 1.88 5.40 -11.36
N THR A 113 2.27 6.59 -10.95
CA THR A 113 2.87 6.86 -9.64
C THR A 113 1.86 7.56 -8.75
N TYR A 114 1.72 7.09 -7.51
CA TYR A 114 0.86 7.65 -6.50
C TYR A 114 1.70 8.15 -5.34
N GLU A 115 1.59 9.44 -5.06
CA GLU A 115 2.15 10.06 -3.86
C GLU A 115 1.08 10.04 -2.76
N LEU A 116 1.42 9.43 -1.63
CA LEU A 116 0.50 9.22 -0.51
C LEU A 116 0.79 10.15 0.65
N ARG A 117 2.06 10.52 0.84
CA ARG A 117 2.51 11.32 1.98
C ARG A 117 3.43 12.45 1.54
N ASP A 118 3.40 13.54 2.27
CA ASP A 118 4.35 14.63 2.09
C ASP A 118 5.73 14.30 2.71
N ALA A 119 6.67 15.23 2.60
CA ALA A 119 8.04 15.07 3.11
C ALA A 119 8.12 14.87 4.63
N ASP A 120 7.09 15.27 5.38
CA ASP A 120 6.97 15.08 6.81
C ASP A 120 6.21 13.77 7.17
N GLY A 121 5.82 12.99 6.16
CA GLY A 121 5.11 11.73 6.32
C GLY A 121 3.60 11.87 6.56
N TYR A 122 3.02 13.06 6.42
CA TYR A 122 1.58 13.26 6.59
C TYR A 122 0.81 12.84 5.34
N PRO A 123 -0.34 12.17 5.47
CA PRO A 123 -1.14 11.80 4.32
C PRO A 123 -1.65 13.01 3.54
N ILE A 124 -1.40 13.03 2.23
CA ILE A 124 -1.77 14.14 1.35
C ILE A 124 -3.30 14.28 1.28
N TRP A 125 -4.05 13.17 1.31
CA TRP A 125 -5.52 13.19 1.33
C TRP A 125 -6.11 13.82 2.60
N ALA A 126 -5.34 13.88 3.69
CA ALA A 126 -5.76 14.52 4.93
C ALA A 126 -5.44 16.04 4.95
N GLY A 127 -4.90 16.56 3.84
CA GLY A 127 -4.45 17.95 3.70
C GLY A 127 -2.98 18.15 4.06
N GLY A 128 -2.18 17.07 4.15
CA GLY A 128 -0.76 17.13 4.50
C GLY A 128 -0.51 17.70 5.90
N LYS A 129 0.75 18.06 6.18
CA LYS A 129 1.09 18.83 7.38
C LYS A 129 0.40 20.18 7.31
N LYS A 130 -0.62 20.37 8.14
CA LYS A 130 -1.24 21.68 8.32
C LYS A 130 -0.30 22.55 9.13
N ASP A 131 0.39 23.46 8.47
CA ASP A 131 0.99 24.60 9.16
C ASP A 131 -0.14 25.34 9.89
N ASN A 132 -0.06 25.39 11.22
CA ASN A 132 -1.07 26.04 12.06
C ASN A 132 -1.01 27.59 11.93
N SER A 133 -0.33 28.11 10.90
CA SER A 133 -0.07 29.54 10.68
C SER A 133 -1.30 30.34 10.27
N ASN A 134 -2.43 29.69 9.93
CA ASN A 134 -3.63 30.39 9.45
C ASN A 134 -4.85 30.28 10.38
N ARG A 135 -4.64 29.99 11.67
CA ARG A 135 -5.70 30.01 12.71
C ARG A 135 -5.83 31.35 13.43
N GLY A 136 -5.46 32.46 12.77
CA GLY A 136 -5.47 33.78 13.36
C GLY A 136 -5.64 34.90 12.36
N ASN A 137 -6.71 34.90 11.55
CA ASN A 137 -7.29 36.16 11.07
C ASN A 137 -8.72 35.98 10.52
N ARG A 138 -9.71 35.93 11.41
CA ARG A 138 -11.11 36.23 11.09
C ARG A 138 -11.72 36.92 12.29
N ASN A 139 -11.38 38.18 12.47
CA ASN A 139 -12.13 39.15 13.26
C ASN A 139 -11.87 40.52 12.61
N GLU A 140 -12.50 40.78 11.47
CA GLU A 140 -12.88 42.13 11.02
C GLU A 140 -14.29 42.05 10.42
#